data_AF-A0A3M0YW57-F1
#
_entry.id   AF-A0A3M0YW57-F1
#
_cell.length_a   1.000
_cell.length_b   1.000
_cell.length_c   1.000
_cell.angle_alpha   90.00
_cell.angle_beta   90.00
_cell.angle_gamma   90.00
#
_symmetry.space_group_name_H-M   'P 1'
#
loop_
_entity.id
_entity.type
_entity.pdbx_description
1 polymer ?
#
loop_
_entity_poly.entity_id
_entity_poly.type
_entity_poly.pdbx_seq_one_letter_code
_entity_poly.pdbx_strand_id
1 'polypeptide(L)'
;MVIRPECRQCFSDEDIDFLASVLGIHHEPRSVYELLHDPEALNIMLDEPVLFDIICNNPTITNEISQHLLFFILVRHSLRELEVEDRLLADYGASLLVNLIQHPYLQRPSFILQPLNFILQIIQELSTIDDENQRFIHRMAIANLTLFLIGVYPERIRARRAQDKTPHLSYLERLACHHLHYAIRSPVVVQFGLREMLSCCLRHFRRLRLAFNVIGDYEFFDRFTRHNHTTGWLSA
;
A
#
# COMPACT_ATOMS: atom_id res chain seq x y z
N MET A 1 2.09 -13.10 -2.83
CA MET A 1 2.77 -11.86 -3.25
C MET A 1 3.64 -11.39 -2.11
N VAL A 2 4.97 -11.36 -2.30
CA VAL A 2 5.93 -10.90 -1.29
C VAL A 2 6.33 -9.47 -1.65
N ILE A 3 6.14 -8.53 -0.72
CA ILE A 3 6.45 -7.11 -0.93
C ILE A 3 7.78 -6.79 -0.27
N ARG A 4 8.66 -6.10 -1.00
CA ARG A 4 9.89 -5.53 -0.46
C ARG A 4 9.68 -4.05 -0.12
N PRO A 5 10.12 -3.59 1.06
CA PRO A 5 9.99 -2.19 1.47
C PRO A 5 11.09 -1.32 0.83
N GLU A 6 11.07 -1.24 -0.50
CA GLU A 6 12.11 -0.56 -1.31
C GLU A 6 11.54 0.65 -2.07
N CYS A 7 10.40 1.19 -1.64
CA CYS A 7 9.65 2.21 -2.38
C CYS A 7 10.50 3.43 -2.76
N ARG A 8 11.25 4.00 -1.80
CA ARG A 8 12.12 5.16 -2.03
C ARG A 8 13.25 4.92 -3.05
N GLN A 9 13.64 3.67 -3.29
CA GLN A 9 14.67 3.33 -4.28
C GLN A 9 14.12 3.33 -5.72
N CYS A 10 12.79 3.41 -5.86
CA CYS A 10 12.08 3.36 -7.15
C CYS A 10 11.62 4.75 -7.63
N PHE A 11 12.09 5.84 -6.99
CA PHE A 11 11.75 7.19 -7.43
C PHE A 11 12.40 7.49 -8.79
N SER A 12 11.64 8.13 -9.67
CA SER A 12 12.09 8.48 -11.02
C SER A 12 12.75 9.86 -11.07
N ASP A 13 13.34 10.23 -12.20
CA ASP A 13 13.89 11.58 -12.38
C ASP A 13 12.79 12.65 -12.27
N GLU A 14 11.56 12.36 -12.72
CA GLU A 14 10.41 13.27 -12.56
C GLU A 14 10.05 13.50 -11.08
N ASP A 15 10.19 12.48 -10.23
CA ASP A 15 9.99 12.62 -8.78
C ASP A 15 11.02 13.58 -8.17
N ILE A 16 12.28 13.49 -8.65
CA ILE A 16 13.38 14.33 -8.20
C ILE A 16 13.14 15.79 -8.61
N ASP A 17 12.78 16.02 -9.86
CA ASP A 17 12.46 17.35 -10.37
C ASP A 17 11.28 17.97 -9.62
N PHE A 18 10.25 17.18 -9.33
CA PHE A 18 9.13 17.60 -8.52
C PHE A 18 9.56 18.02 -7.11
N LEU A 19 10.32 17.17 -6.39
CA LEU A 19 10.80 17.47 -5.05
C LEU A 19 11.64 18.75 -5.01
N ALA A 20 12.55 18.93 -5.99
CA ALA A 20 13.37 20.12 -6.11
C ALA A 20 12.52 21.39 -6.32
N SER A 21 11.51 21.29 -7.20
CA SER A 21 10.61 22.41 -7.52
C SER A 21 9.79 22.86 -6.32
N VAL A 22 9.24 21.92 -5.53
CA VAL A 22 8.41 22.22 -4.36
C VAL A 22 9.21 22.80 -3.22
N LEU A 23 10.40 22.23 -2.96
CA LEU A 23 11.21 22.61 -1.81
C LEU A 23 12.06 23.87 -2.07
N GLY A 24 11.93 24.48 -3.25
CA GLY A 24 12.64 25.71 -3.60
C GLY A 24 14.16 25.53 -3.60
N ILE A 25 14.64 24.30 -3.85
CA ILE A 25 16.08 24.03 -3.94
C ILE A 25 16.55 24.60 -5.27
N HIS A 26 17.05 25.83 -5.23
CA HIS A 26 17.48 26.56 -6.42
C HIS A 26 18.62 25.81 -7.12
N HIS A 27 18.46 25.68 -8.44
CA HIS A 27 19.23 24.87 -9.36
C HIS A 27 20.76 25.04 -9.25
N GLU A 28 21.41 24.15 -8.50
CA GLU A 28 22.49 23.36 -9.09
C GLU A 28 22.03 21.89 -9.11
N PRO A 29 21.83 21.26 -10.29
CA PRO A 29 21.37 19.87 -10.36
C PRO A 29 22.26 18.94 -9.53
N ARG A 30 23.57 19.24 -9.44
CA ARG A 30 24.52 18.48 -8.63
C ARG A 30 24.16 18.45 -7.13
N SER A 31 23.70 19.55 -6.54
CA SER A 31 23.41 19.60 -5.10
C SER A 31 22.14 18.88 -4.71
N VAL A 32 21.11 18.89 -5.58
CA VAL A 32 19.86 18.12 -5.37
C VAL A 32 20.15 16.63 -5.53
N TYR A 33 20.84 16.24 -6.61
CA TYR A 33 21.23 14.84 -6.80
C TYR A 33 22.13 14.37 -5.63
N GLU A 34 23.10 15.15 -5.18
CA GLU A 34 23.93 14.81 -4.01
C GLU A 34 23.12 14.69 -2.71
N LEU A 35 22.13 15.57 -2.47
CA LEU A 35 21.23 15.47 -1.31
C LEU A 35 20.35 14.21 -1.36
N LEU A 36 19.90 13.82 -2.55
CA LEU A 36 19.09 12.61 -2.72
C LEU A 36 19.90 11.32 -2.58
N HIS A 37 21.22 11.41 -2.77
CA HIS A 37 22.15 10.32 -2.44
C HIS A 37 22.48 10.27 -0.95
N ASP A 38 22.10 11.27 -0.15
CA ASP A 38 22.09 11.21 1.31
C ASP A 38 20.71 10.70 1.80
N PRO A 39 20.64 9.47 2.34
CA PRO A 39 19.39 8.90 2.83
C PRO A 39 18.72 9.74 3.91
N GLU A 40 19.47 10.45 4.75
CA GLU A 40 18.89 11.25 5.83
C GLU A 40 18.34 12.59 5.34
N ALA A 41 19.02 13.24 4.40
CA ALA A 41 18.48 14.44 3.78
C ALA A 41 17.19 14.14 3.00
N LEU A 42 17.16 13.03 2.24
CA LEU A 42 15.94 12.56 1.57
C LEU A 42 14.82 12.30 2.59
N ASN A 43 15.12 11.69 3.74
CA ASN A 43 14.11 11.45 4.79
C ASN A 43 13.47 12.74 5.31
N ILE A 44 14.29 13.77 5.52
CA ILE A 44 13.82 15.08 5.99
C ILE A 44 12.93 15.73 4.93
N MET A 45 13.39 15.73 3.67
CA MET A 45 12.63 16.29 2.55
C MET A 45 11.26 15.63 2.39
N LEU A 46 11.18 14.30 2.43
CA LEU A 46 9.91 13.57 2.28
C LEU A 46 8.93 13.80 3.43
N ASP A 47 9.42 14.26 4.59
CA ASP A 47 8.63 14.58 5.77
C ASP A 47 8.09 16.03 5.77
N GLU A 48 8.42 16.83 4.74
CA GLU A 48 7.94 18.21 4.61
C GLU A 48 6.42 18.26 4.34
N PRO A 49 5.61 18.92 5.20
CA PRO A 49 4.15 18.94 5.08
C PRO A 49 3.65 19.50 3.75
N VAL A 50 4.39 20.44 3.16
CA VAL A 50 4.03 21.08 1.89
C VAL A 50 3.88 20.07 0.75
N LEU A 51 4.63 18.95 0.79
CA LEU A 51 4.53 17.89 -0.22
C LEU A 51 3.17 17.20 -0.15
N PHE A 52 2.72 16.87 1.06
CA PHE A 52 1.41 16.27 1.29
C PHE A 52 0.31 17.24 0.86
N ASP A 53 0.37 18.49 1.31
CA ASP A 53 -0.63 19.52 0.97
C ASP A 53 -0.77 19.72 -0.54
N ILE A 54 0.36 19.78 -1.27
CA ILE A 54 0.35 19.91 -2.73
C ILE A 54 -0.30 18.70 -3.39
N ILE A 55 0.05 17.49 -2.97
CA ILE A 55 -0.54 16.26 -3.51
C ILE A 55 -2.05 16.20 -3.25
N CYS A 56 -2.46 16.59 -2.04
CA CYS A 56 -3.84 16.57 -1.60
C CYS A 56 -4.72 17.60 -2.34
N ASN A 57 -4.16 18.78 -2.62
CA ASN A 57 -4.90 19.88 -3.23
C ASN A 57 -4.78 19.94 -4.76
N ASN A 58 -3.92 19.13 -5.39
CA ASN A 58 -3.72 19.12 -6.83
C ASN A 58 -3.96 17.74 -7.47
N PRO A 59 -5.19 17.42 -7.90
CA PRO A 59 -5.51 16.14 -8.52
C PRO A 59 -4.84 15.84 -9.87
N THR A 60 -4.15 16.79 -10.51
CA THR A 60 -3.43 16.57 -11.78
C THR A 60 -2.00 16.11 -11.56
N ILE A 61 -1.46 16.34 -10.35
CA ILE A 61 -0.07 16.00 -10.00
C ILE A 61 0.23 14.51 -10.12
N THR A 62 -0.80 13.67 -10.05
CA THR A 62 -0.69 12.22 -10.23
C THR A 62 -0.19 11.81 -11.62
N ASN A 63 -0.18 12.74 -12.58
CA ASN A 63 0.40 12.55 -13.92
C ASN A 63 1.84 13.06 -14.02
N GLU A 64 2.31 13.81 -13.03
CA GLU A 64 3.62 14.48 -13.01
C GLU A 64 4.63 13.73 -12.13
N ILE A 65 4.15 12.93 -11.17
CA ILE A 65 4.99 12.13 -10.27
C ILE A 65 4.69 10.64 -10.40
N SER A 66 5.66 9.81 -10.01
CA SER A 66 5.50 8.36 -9.99
C SER A 66 4.52 7.91 -8.90
N GLN A 67 3.96 6.71 -9.10
CA GLN A 67 3.12 6.05 -8.09
C GLN A 67 3.89 5.74 -6.80
N HIS A 68 5.22 5.55 -6.89
CA HIS A 68 6.06 5.29 -5.71
C HIS A 68 6.12 6.53 -4.83
N LEU A 69 6.46 7.70 -5.39
CA LEU A 69 6.53 8.94 -4.63
C LEU A 69 5.15 9.33 -4.08
N LEU A 70 4.11 9.24 -4.92
CA LEU A 70 2.73 9.53 -4.53
C LEU A 70 2.30 8.71 -3.30
N PHE A 71 2.40 7.38 -3.36
CA PHE A 71 1.97 6.54 -2.25
C PHE A 71 2.90 6.63 -1.05
N PHE A 72 4.19 6.87 -1.26
CA PHE A 72 5.10 7.09 -0.15
C PHE A 72 4.69 8.31 0.67
N ILE A 73 4.48 9.46 0.03
CA ILE A 73 4.08 10.70 0.73
C ILE A 73 2.74 10.50 1.44
N LEU A 74 1.72 9.98 0.73
CA LEU A 74 0.39 9.76 1.32
C LEU A 74 0.44 8.85 2.55
N VAL A 75 1.14 7.71 2.46
CA VAL A 75 1.25 6.76 3.57
C VAL A 75 2.11 7.31 4.70
N ARG A 76 3.25 7.94 4.38
CA ARG A 76 4.19 8.48 5.38
C ARG A 76 3.54 9.55 6.24
N HIS A 77 2.91 10.54 5.62
CA HIS A 77 2.26 11.63 6.35
C HIS A 77 1.07 11.12 7.16
N SER A 78 0.24 10.24 6.60
CA SER A 78 -0.87 9.61 7.35
C SER A 78 -0.38 8.76 8.53
N LEU A 79 0.76 8.07 8.40
CA LEU A 79 1.35 7.31 9.51
C LEU A 79 1.87 8.22 10.62
N ARG A 80 2.48 9.37 10.27
CA ARG A 80 2.95 10.37 11.25
C ARG A 80 1.78 11.00 12.01
N GLU A 81 0.69 11.34 11.33
CA GLU A 81 -0.55 11.79 12.00
C GLU A 81 -1.11 10.75 12.99
N LEU A 82 -0.87 9.47 12.73
CA LEU A 82 -1.23 8.35 13.61
C LEU A 82 -0.12 7.97 14.63
N GLU A 83 0.88 8.84 14.80
CA GLU A 83 2.02 8.70 15.72
C GLU A 83 2.90 7.48 15.41
N VAL A 84 3.13 7.18 14.12
CA VAL A 84 4.01 6.11 13.66
C VAL A 84 5.16 6.67 12.84
N GLU A 85 6.35 6.65 13.43
CA GLU A 85 7.56 7.22 12.82
C GLU A 85 8.36 6.21 11.97
N ASP A 86 7.99 4.94 11.95
CA ASP A 86 8.72 3.91 11.21
C ASP A 86 8.64 4.12 9.69
N ARG A 87 9.77 4.54 9.10
CA ARG A 87 9.88 4.79 7.64
C ARG A 87 9.85 3.51 6.81
N LEU A 88 10.36 2.40 7.35
CA LEU A 88 10.34 1.12 6.67
C LEU A 88 8.91 0.59 6.53
N LEU A 89 8.05 0.90 7.51
CA LEU A 89 6.61 0.65 7.41
C LEU A 89 5.94 1.50 6.33
N ALA A 90 6.34 2.77 6.18
CA ALA A 90 5.86 3.63 5.10
C ALA A 90 6.29 3.09 3.72
N ASP A 91 7.56 2.70 3.56
CA ASP A 91 8.03 2.02 2.34
C ASP A 91 7.23 0.77 2.04
N TYR A 92 7.02 -0.09 3.05
CA TYR A 92 6.23 -1.31 2.88
C TYR A 92 4.81 -1.01 2.40
N GLY A 93 4.14 -0.05 3.04
CA GLY A 93 2.79 0.35 2.69
C GLY A 93 2.70 0.88 1.25
N ALA A 94 3.60 1.79 0.89
CA ALA A 94 3.67 2.36 -0.45
C ALA A 94 4.01 1.32 -1.52
N SER A 95 5.03 0.49 -1.31
CA SER A 95 5.38 -0.61 -2.21
C SER A 95 4.22 -1.60 -2.38
N LEU A 96 3.48 -1.91 -1.31
CA LEU A 96 2.31 -2.77 -1.36
C LEU A 96 1.24 -2.18 -2.28
N LEU A 97 0.95 -0.88 -2.16
CA LEU A 97 -0.05 -0.19 -2.97
C LEU A 97 0.33 -0.19 -4.45
N VAL A 98 1.58 0.19 -4.76
CA VAL A 98 2.10 0.16 -6.15
C VAL A 98 1.95 -1.24 -6.73
N ASN A 99 2.46 -2.25 -6.02
CA ASN A 99 2.45 -3.64 -6.50
C ASN A 99 1.03 -4.14 -6.76
N LEU A 100 0.08 -3.85 -5.87
CA LEU A 100 -1.30 -4.32 -6.02
C LEU A 100 -2.03 -3.62 -7.17
N ILE A 101 -1.84 -2.31 -7.33
CA ILE A 101 -2.50 -1.55 -8.41
C ILE A 101 -1.99 -2.01 -9.78
N GLN A 102 -0.71 -2.34 -9.87
CA GLN A 102 -0.08 -2.82 -11.09
C GLN A 102 -0.31 -4.33 -11.32
N HIS A 103 -0.83 -5.06 -10.33
CA HIS A 103 -0.93 -6.51 -10.41
C HIS A 103 -2.02 -6.95 -11.42
N PRO A 104 -1.67 -7.65 -12.52
CA PRO A 104 -2.61 -7.95 -13.61
C PRO A 104 -3.84 -8.73 -13.16
N TYR A 105 -3.70 -9.60 -12.15
CA TYR A 105 -4.84 -10.37 -11.62
C TYR A 105 -5.86 -9.51 -10.89
N LEU A 106 -5.44 -8.38 -10.31
CA LEU A 106 -6.34 -7.48 -9.56
C LEU A 106 -7.06 -6.49 -10.47
N GLN A 107 -6.59 -6.36 -11.71
CA GLN A 107 -7.25 -5.62 -12.78
C GLN A 107 -8.33 -6.46 -13.48
N ARG A 108 -8.48 -7.75 -13.14
CA ARG A 108 -9.51 -8.62 -13.72
C ARG A 108 -10.89 -8.30 -13.14
N PRO A 109 -11.96 -8.35 -13.97
CA PRO A 109 -13.34 -8.18 -13.51
C PRO A 109 -13.71 -9.12 -12.34
N SER A 110 -13.19 -10.36 -12.33
CA SER A 110 -13.48 -11.33 -11.26
C SER A 110 -13.01 -10.85 -9.88
N PHE A 111 -11.81 -10.27 -9.78
CA PHE A 111 -11.32 -9.68 -8.53
C PHE A 111 -12.06 -8.40 -8.19
N ILE A 112 -12.26 -7.53 -9.18
CA ILE A 112 -12.95 -6.25 -9.05
C ILE A 112 -14.36 -6.44 -8.45
N LEU A 113 -15.12 -7.39 -8.97
CA LEU A 113 -16.50 -7.62 -8.55
C LEU A 113 -16.56 -8.33 -7.18
N GLN A 114 -15.66 -9.29 -6.95
CA GLN A 114 -15.69 -10.19 -5.80
C GLN A 114 -14.31 -10.40 -5.14
N PRO A 115 -13.69 -9.35 -4.58
CA PRO A 115 -12.32 -9.42 -4.09
C PRO A 115 -12.16 -10.35 -2.88
N LEU A 116 -13.22 -10.50 -2.07
CA LEU A 116 -13.23 -11.43 -0.94
C LEU A 116 -13.27 -12.90 -1.39
N ASN A 117 -13.93 -13.22 -2.50
CA ASN A 117 -13.97 -14.58 -3.03
C ASN A 117 -12.58 -15.00 -3.50
N PHE A 118 -11.81 -14.08 -4.06
CA PHE A 118 -10.42 -14.33 -4.42
C PHE A 118 -9.54 -14.62 -3.18
N ILE A 119 -9.71 -13.88 -2.08
CA ILE A 119 -9.00 -14.19 -0.83
C ILE A 119 -9.40 -15.56 -0.28
N LEU A 120 -10.70 -15.90 -0.33
CA LEU A 120 -11.18 -17.22 0.09
C LEU A 120 -10.59 -18.34 -0.77
N GLN A 121 -10.45 -18.13 -2.08
CA GLN A 121 -9.78 -19.07 -2.98
C GLN A 121 -8.33 -19.31 -2.55
N ILE A 122 -7.55 -18.25 -2.29
CA ILE A 122 -6.16 -18.38 -1.82
C ILE A 122 -6.09 -19.12 -0.48
N ILE A 123 -7.07 -18.92 0.42
CA ILE A 123 -7.16 -19.65 1.70
C ILE A 123 -7.43 -21.15 1.47
N GLN A 124 -8.30 -21.49 0.52
CA GLN A 124 -8.57 -22.88 0.15
C GLN A 124 -7.31 -23.54 -0.43
N GLU A 125 -6.64 -22.86 -1.36
CA GLU A 125 -5.37 -23.31 -1.96
C GLU A 125 -4.29 -23.50 -0.89
N LEU A 126 -4.19 -22.60 0.11
CA LEU A 126 -3.21 -22.73 1.20
C LEU A 126 -3.29 -24.07 1.94
N SER A 127 -4.49 -24.67 2.04
CA SER A 127 -4.70 -25.95 2.73
C SER A 127 -4.13 -27.16 1.99
N THR A 128 -3.82 -27.02 0.70
CA THR A 128 -3.32 -28.10 -0.15
C THR A 128 -1.83 -27.99 -0.45
N ILE A 129 -1.14 -26.99 0.11
CA ILE A 129 0.28 -26.72 -0.18
C ILE A 129 1.19 -27.36 0.86
N ASP A 130 2.04 -28.28 0.39
CA ASP A 130 3.07 -28.91 1.20
C ASP A 130 4.36 -28.08 1.28
N ASP A 131 4.69 -27.34 0.22
CA ASP A 131 5.91 -26.53 0.13
C ASP A 131 5.85 -25.27 1.02
N GLU A 132 6.84 -25.11 1.91
CA GLU A 132 6.86 -24.02 2.89
C GLU A 132 7.04 -22.65 2.25
N ASN A 133 7.78 -22.53 1.13
CA ASN A 133 7.93 -21.26 0.42
C ASN A 133 6.59 -20.83 -0.19
N GLN A 134 5.89 -21.75 -0.84
CA GLN A 134 4.56 -21.49 -1.39
C GLN A 134 3.55 -21.14 -0.28
N ARG A 135 3.56 -21.86 0.86
CA ARG A 135 2.72 -21.50 2.02
C ARG A 135 3.01 -20.07 2.50
N PHE A 136 4.29 -19.71 2.61
CA PHE A 136 4.69 -18.36 3.00
C PHE A 136 4.16 -17.31 2.00
N ILE A 137 4.34 -17.53 0.70
CA ILE A 137 3.86 -16.62 -0.37
C ILE A 137 2.33 -16.43 -0.31
N HIS A 138 1.57 -17.50 -0.06
CA HIS A 138 0.11 -17.46 0.06
C HIS A 138 -0.33 -16.73 1.33
N ARG A 139 0.32 -16.97 2.47
CA ARG A 139 0.06 -16.21 3.71
C ARG A 139 0.30 -14.72 3.51
N MET A 140 1.40 -14.35 2.84
CA MET A 140 1.67 -12.95 2.48
C MET A 140 0.62 -12.38 1.53
N ALA A 141 0.17 -13.14 0.54
CA ALA A 141 -0.90 -12.71 -0.36
C ALA A 141 -2.20 -12.42 0.40
N ILE A 142 -2.65 -13.34 1.26
CA ILE A 142 -3.87 -13.18 2.06
C ILE A 142 -3.77 -11.94 2.95
N ALA A 143 -2.66 -11.78 3.67
CA ALA A 143 -2.42 -10.62 4.53
C ALA A 143 -2.47 -9.30 3.75
N ASN A 144 -1.73 -9.20 2.65
CA ASN A 144 -1.56 -7.96 1.89
C ASN A 144 -2.82 -7.56 1.13
N LEU A 145 -3.49 -8.52 0.49
CA LEU A 145 -4.76 -8.27 -0.18
C LEU A 145 -5.84 -7.87 0.82
N THR A 146 -5.90 -8.54 1.97
CA THR A 146 -6.87 -8.18 3.00
C THR A 146 -6.62 -6.77 3.51
N LEU A 147 -5.38 -6.43 3.90
CA LEU A 147 -5.00 -5.09 4.36
C LEU A 147 -5.37 -4.02 3.33
N PHE A 148 -5.02 -4.22 2.07
CA PHE A 148 -5.37 -3.32 0.98
C PHE A 148 -6.87 -3.08 0.88
N LEU A 149 -7.68 -4.14 0.86
CA LEU A 149 -9.13 -4.01 0.71
C LEU A 149 -9.76 -3.25 1.89
N ILE A 150 -9.38 -3.58 3.11
CA ILE A 150 -9.99 -2.98 4.31
C ILE A 150 -9.38 -1.62 4.69
N GLY A 151 -8.25 -1.26 4.08
CA GLY A 151 -7.60 0.04 4.22
C GLY A 151 -8.08 1.03 3.15
N VAL A 152 -8.08 0.63 1.88
CA VAL A 152 -8.48 1.51 0.77
C VAL A 152 -10.00 1.58 0.60
N TYR A 153 -10.74 0.51 0.92
CA TYR A 153 -12.20 0.45 0.71
C TYR A 153 -13.03 0.13 1.95
N PRO A 154 -12.78 0.75 3.12
CA PRO A 154 -13.46 0.39 4.36
C PRO A 154 -14.97 0.64 4.28
N GLU A 155 -15.43 1.73 3.67
CA GLU A 155 -16.86 2.06 3.56
C GLU A 155 -17.62 1.09 2.64
N ARG A 156 -17.00 0.62 1.55
CA ARG A 156 -17.61 -0.36 0.65
C ARG A 156 -17.83 -1.70 1.37
N ILE A 157 -16.88 -2.12 2.20
CA ILE A 157 -17.02 -3.31 3.04
C ILE A 157 -18.15 -3.13 4.07
N ARG A 158 -18.28 -1.94 4.69
CA ARG A 158 -19.38 -1.64 5.61
C ARG A 158 -20.74 -1.65 4.91
N ALA A 159 -20.84 -1.06 3.72
CA ALA A 159 -22.07 -1.02 2.94
C ALA A 159 -22.56 -2.43 2.53
N ARG A 160 -21.65 -3.30 2.05
CA ARG A 160 -21.98 -4.70 1.72
C ARG A 160 -22.41 -5.52 2.94
N ARG A 161 -21.85 -5.21 4.11
CA ARG A 161 -22.27 -5.83 5.37
C ARG A 161 -23.70 -5.44 5.77
N ALA A 162 -24.13 -4.21 5.51
CA ALA A 162 -25.52 -3.80 5.79
C ALA A 162 -26.54 -4.63 4.99
N GLN A 163 -26.10 -5.33 3.96
CA GLN A 163 -26.88 -6.29 3.16
C GLN A 163 -26.62 -7.77 3.55
N ASP A 164 -25.94 -8.05 4.67
CA ASP A 164 -25.56 -9.39 5.18
C ASP A 164 -24.65 -10.23 4.25
N LYS A 165 -23.97 -9.61 3.28
CA LYS A 165 -23.16 -10.32 2.27
C LYS A 165 -21.65 -10.40 2.60
N THR A 166 -21.18 -9.88 3.74
CA THR A 166 -19.73 -9.70 3.98
C THR A 166 -19.35 -9.69 5.48
N PRO A 167 -18.22 -10.32 5.89
CA PRO A 167 -17.72 -10.26 7.26
C PRO A 167 -17.40 -8.85 7.77
N HIS A 168 -17.40 -8.66 9.08
CA HIS A 168 -17.00 -7.39 9.70
C HIS A 168 -15.54 -7.04 9.40
N LEU A 169 -15.23 -5.75 9.22
CA LEU A 169 -13.85 -5.24 9.17
C LEU A 169 -12.93 -5.82 10.27
N SER A 170 -13.39 -5.94 11.52
CA SER A 170 -12.58 -6.53 12.60
C SER A 170 -12.25 -8.00 12.38
N TYR A 171 -13.12 -8.75 11.70
CA TYR A 171 -12.85 -10.14 11.33
C TYR A 171 -11.77 -10.21 10.25
N LEU A 172 -11.88 -9.37 9.21
CA LEU A 172 -10.89 -9.28 8.13
C LEU A 172 -9.53 -8.79 8.66
N GLU A 173 -9.52 -7.83 9.58
CA GLU A 173 -8.31 -7.37 10.27
C GLU A 173 -7.62 -8.51 11.03
N ARG A 174 -8.39 -9.32 11.78
CA ARG A 174 -7.86 -10.52 12.47
C ARG A 174 -7.35 -11.57 11.48
N LEU A 175 -8.03 -11.77 10.36
CA LEU A 175 -7.59 -12.68 9.30
C LEU A 175 -6.21 -12.27 8.77
N ALA A 176 -6.03 -11.00 8.40
CA ALA A 176 -4.74 -10.50 7.93
C ALA A 176 -3.64 -10.65 8.99
N CYS A 177 -3.91 -10.23 10.23
CA CYS A 177 -2.97 -10.35 11.34
C CYS A 177 -2.59 -11.81 11.62
N HIS A 178 -3.55 -12.74 11.52
CA HIS A 178 -3.29 -14.17 11.67
C HIS A 178 -2.29 -14.67 10.62
N HIS A 179 -2.50 -14.35 9.34
CA HIS A 179 -1.57 -14.79 8.29
C HIS A 179 -0.19 -14.12 8.39
N LEU A 180 -0.12 -12.84 8.80
CA LEU A 180 1.16 -12.18 9.12
C LEU A 180 1.88 -12.88 10.26
N HIS A 181 1.18 -13.23 11.34
CA HIS A 181 1.78 -13.90 12.49
C HIS A 181 2.44 -15.23 12.09
N TYR A 182 1.77 -16.04 11.26
CA TYR A 182 2.38 -17.28 10.74
C TYR A 182 3.53 -17.01 9.78
N ALA A 183 3.43 -16.00 8.90
CA ALA A 183 4.51 -15.65 7.99
C ALA A 183 5.78 -15.23 8.74
N ILE A 184 5.65 -14.43 9.81
CA ILE A 184 6.76 -14.01 10.68
C ILE A 184 7.44 -15.22 11.35
N ARG A 185 6.69 -16.28 11.69
CA ARG A 185 7.23 -17.47 12.35
C ARG A 185 7.84 -18.48 11.38
N SER A 186 7.55 -18.37 10.09
CA SER A 186 8.15 -19.24 9.07
C SER A 186 9.67 -19.02 8.99
N PRO A 187 10.48 -20.06 8.76
CA PRO A 187 11.91 -19.89 8.49
C PRO A 187 12.17 -19.11 7.20
N VAL A 188 11.24 -19.15 6.23
CA VAL A 188 11.35 -18.50 4.92
C VAL A 188 11.47 -16.98 5.03
N VAL A 189 10.85 -16.37 6.05
CA VAL A 189 10.90 -14.91 6.23
C VAL A 189 12.32 -14.36 6.40
N VAL A 190 13.24 -15.19 6.93
CA VAL A 190 14.65 -14.82 7.12
C VAL A 190 15.36 -14.74 5.77
N GLN A 191 15.03 -15.64 4.83
CA GLN A 191 15.59 -15.66 3.48
C GLN A 191 15.23 -14.39 2.71
N PHE A 192 14.06 -13.81 3.00
CA PHE A 192 13.62 -12.54 2.41
C PHE A 192 14.04 -11.31 3.22
N GLY A 193 14.63 -11.45 4.40
CA GLY A 193 14.99 -10.32 5.27
C GLY A 193 13.81 -9.53 5.82
N LEU A 194 12.59 -10.10 5.83
CA LEU A 194 11.35 -9.35 6.12
C LEU A 194 10.88 -9.45 7.57
N ARG A 195 11.57 -10.20 8.44
CA ARG A 195 11.08 -10.55 9.79
C ARG A 195 10.75 -9.31 10.62
N GLU A 196 11.65 -8.36 10.66
CA GLU A 196 11.53 -7.14 11.47
C GLU A 196 10.43 -6.23 10.93
N MET A 197 10.43 -5.96 9.62
CA MET A 197 9.39 -5.17 8.96
C MET A 197 8.01 -5.80 9.16
N LEU A 198 7.83 -7.10 8.96
CA LEU A 198 6.53 -7.75 9.16
C LEU A 198 6.09 -7.73 10.62
N SER A 199 7.04 -7.80 11.56
CA SER A 199 6.75 -7.64 13.00
C SER A 199 6.32 -6.22 13.33
N CYS A 200 6.92 -5.21 12.71
CA CYS A 200 6.48 -3.82 12.80
C CYS A 200 5.09 -3.65 12.20
N CYS A 201 4.85 -4.17 10.99
CA CYS A 201 3.56 -4.18 10.33
C CYS A 201 2.47 -4.83 11.18
N LEU A 202 2.73 -5.99 11.80
CA LEU A 202 1.77 -6.63 12.71
C LEU A 202 1.45 -5.76 13.94
N ARG A 203 2.46 -5.10 14.52
CA ARG A 203 2.31 -4.21 15.69
C ARG A 203 1.51 -2.95 15.37
N HIS A 204 1.71 -2.39 14.18
CA HIS A 204 1.08 -1.16 13.71
C HIS A 204 -0.05 -1.41 12.70
N PHE A 205 -0.55 -2.65 12.58
CA PHE A 205 -1.43 -3.07 11.48
C PHE A 205 -2.63 -2.15 11.31
N ARG A 206 -3.33 -1.84 12.41
CA ARG A 206 -4.50 -0.96 12.39
C ARG A 206 -4.15 0.46 11.96
N ARG A 207 -2.99 0.98 12.35
CA ARG A 207 -2.53 2.33 11.98
C ARG A 207 -2.15 2.38 10.51
N LEU A 208 -1.43 1.37 10.00
CA LEU A 208 -1.15 1.23 8.58
C LEU A 208 -2.44 1.10 7.75
N ARG A 209 -3.41 0.30 8.23
CA ARG A 209 -4.74 0.19 7.61
C ARG A 209 -5.44 1.54 7.53
N LEU A 210 -5.43 2.32 8.62
CA LEU A 210 -6.05 3.64 8.65
C LEU A 210 -5.32 4.64 7.74
N ALA A 211 -3.99 4.57 7.65
CA ALA A 211 -3.21 5.38 6.73
C ALA A 211 -3.59 5.15 5.26
N PHE A 212 -4.11 3.96 4.92
CA PHE A 212 -4.62 3.69 3.56
C PHE A 212 -5.98 4.32 3.27
N ASN A 213 -6.73 4.76 4.29
CA ASN A 213 -8.03 5.40 4.06
C ASN A 213 -7.88 6.65 3.18
N VAL A 214 -6.82 7.43 3.39
CA VAL A 214 -6.55 8.65 2.62
C VAL A 214 -6.53 8.39 1.11
N ILE A 215 -6.07 7.21 0.71
CA ILE A 215 -5.96 6.79 -0.69
C ILE A 215 -7.35 6.49 -1.28
N GLY A 216 -8.25 5.93 -0.47
CA GLY A 216 -9.64 5.69 -0.86
C GLY A 216 -10.44 6.98 -1.07
N ASP A 217 -10.03 8.06 -0.40
CA ASP A 217 -10.66 9.39 -0.52
C ASP A 217 -10.18 10.17 -1.76
N TYR A 218 -9.03 9.81 -2.33
CA TYR A 218 -8.55 10.41 -3.58
C TYR A 218 -9.22 9.81 -4.82
N GLU A 219 -9.79 10.67 -5.66
CA GLU A 219 -10.43 10.33 -6.95
C GLU A 219 -9.52 9.57 -7.94
N PHE A 220 -8.21 9.45 -7.64
CA PHE A 220 -7.26 8.64 -8.39
C PHE A 220 -7.79 7.21 -8.57
N PHE A 221 -8.22 6.54 -7.49
CA PHE A 221 -8.67 5.15 -7.59
C PHE A 221 -9.97 4.98 -8.36
N ASP A 222 -10.87 5.94 -8.25
CA ASP A 222 -12.11 5.96 -9.01
C ASP A 222 -11.84 6.17 -10.51
N ARG A 223 -10.84 6.96 -10.92
CA ARG A 223 -10.43 7.07 -12.34
C ARG A 223 -9.85 5.78 -12.92
N PHE A 224 -9.08 5.02 -12.13
CA PHE A 224 -8.54 3.71 -12.53
C PHE A 224 -9.61 2.61 -12.60
N THR A 225 -10.59 2.63 -11.70
CA THR A 225 -11.72 1.69 -11.75
C THR A 225 -12.76 2.05 -12.82
N ARG A 226 -12.90 3.34 -13.19
CA ARG A 226 -13.82 3.82 -14.24
C ARG A 226 -13.33 3.57 -15.67
N HIS A 227 -12.01 3.56 -15.94
CA HIS A 227 -11.48 3.19 -17.27
C HIS A 227 -11.68 1.70 -17.61
N ASN A 228 -12.00 0.86 -16.63
CA ASN A 228 -12.33 -0.56 -16.78
C ASN A 228 -13.77 -0.86 -16.33
N HIS A 229 -14.74 -0.16 -16.93
CA HIS A 229 -16.20 -0.46 -17.00
C HIS A 229 -17.12 0.60 -16.40
N THR A 230 -18.02 1.05 -17.27
CA THR A 230 -19.41 1.41 -16.96
C THR A 230 -20.01 0.42 -15.94
N THR A 231 -20.55 0.97 -14.85
CA THR A 231 -21.67 0.41 -14.06
C THR A 231 -21.51 -0.93 -13.33
N GLY A 232 -20.29 -1.48 -13.14
CA GLY A 232 -20.09 -2.69 -12.33
C GLY A 232 -19.94 -2.43 -10.82
N TRP A 233 -19.41 -1.28 -10.44
CA TRP A 233 -19.12 -0.94 -9.04
C TRP A 233 -20.31 -0.35 -8.27
N LEU A 234 -21.29 0.21 -9.01
CA LEU A 234 -22.51 0.84 -8.48
C LEU A 234 -23.72 -0.11 -8.43
N SER A 235 -23.57 -1.36 -8.90
CA SER A 235 -24.67 -2.30 -9.08
C SER A 235 -24.40 -3.61 -8.35
N ALA A 236 -24.67 -3.63 -7.03
CA ALA A 236 -25.14 -4.77 -6.19
C ALA A 236 -24.70 -4.64 -4.72
#